data_AF-A0A2M9YUC5-F1
#
_entry.id   AF-A0A2M9YUC5-F1
#
_cell.length_a   1.000
_cell.length_b   1.000
_cell.length_c   1.000
_cell.angle_alpha   90.00
_cell.angle_beta   90.00
_cell.angle_gamma   90.00
#
_symmetry.space_group_name_H-M   'P 1'
#
loop_
_entity.id
_entity.type
_entity.pdbx_description
1 polymer ?
#
loop_
_entity_poly.entity_id
_entity_poly.type
_entity_poly.pdbx_seq_one_letter_code
_entity_poly.pdbx_strand_id
1 'polypeptide(L)'
;MCIPRIFFLVVWLVPLFTNCNSDLDRIHQFQKEETRTLNQNVETILSSLNYENYKIRIIPHLQYSKARISEHKNYKSFKGEDNRVTSNLPPGSLESEKDRSGSYYRRDSTVNYDPANQKSIYHIDYFSVLILFDKINGVEKNKLAKIIERTALNLERGDILEILSKQ
;
A
#
# COMPACT_ATOMS: atom_id res chain seq x y z
N MET A 1 7.14 -24.97 32.48
CA MET A 1 6.81 -25.36 33.87
C MET A 1 7.55 -24.41 34.81
N CYS A 2 6.83 -23.71 35.67
CA CYS A 2 7.40 -22.77 36.65
C CYS A 2 7.47 -23.44 38.03
N ILE A 3 8.62 -23.33 38.69
CA ILE A 3 8.82 -23.75 40.09
C ILE A 3 9.24 -22.51 40.90
N PRO A 4 8.77 -22.33 42.16
CA PRO A 4 8.74 -21.02 42.81
C PRO A 4 9.91 -20.75 43.75
N ARG A 5 10.20 -19.44 43.86
CA ARG A 5 10.76 -18.68 45.00
C ARG A 5 11.84 -19.36 45.87
N ILE A 6 13.09 -18.95 45.66
CA ILE A 6 14.05 -18.73 46.74
C ILE A 6 14.57 -17.30 46.63
N PHE A 7 14.19 -16.50 47.63
CA PHE A 7 14.73 -15.18 47.92
C PHE A 7 16.20 -15.35 48.33
N PHE A 8 17.16 -14.95 47.50
CA PHE A 8 18.49 -14.57 47.97
C PHE A 8 19.09 -13.51 47.04
N LEU A 9 19.43 -12.38 47.66
CA LEU A 9 20.25 -11.27 47.20
C LEU A 9 21.27 -11.63 46.10
N VAL A 10 20.95 -11.29 44.86
CA VAL A 10 21.92 -10.89 43.83
C VAL A 10 21.31 -9.71 43.06
N VAL A 11 21.32 -8.54 43.69
CA VAL A 11 21.04 -7.26 43.03
C VAL A 11 22.34 -6.83 42.35
N TRP A 12 22.57 -7.32 41.12
CA TRP A 12 23.40 -6.74 40.05
C TRP A 12 23.83 -7.84 39.08
N LEU A 13 22.94 -8.19 38.15
CA LEU A 13 23.25 -8.52 36.74
C LEU A 13 21.97 -9.02 36.08
N VAL A 14 21.66 -8.42 34.93
CA VAL A 14 20.55 -8.69 33.99
C VAL A 14 19.24 -7.94 34.34
N PRO A 15 18.86 -6.95 33.50
CA PRO A 15 17.87 -7.27 32.49
C PRO A 15 18.31 -6.77 31.11
N LEU A 16 19.15 -7.54 30.41
CA LEU A 16 19.50 -7.26 29.02
C LEU A 16 18.81 -8.20 28.01
N PHE A 17 17.72 -8.87 28.40
CA PHE A 17 16.98 -9.79 27.52
C PHE A 17 15.47 -9.53 27.41
N THR A 18 14.95 -8.34 27.73
CA THR A 18 13.52 -8.04 27.56
C THR A 18 13.16 -7.32 26.25
N ASN A 19 14.13 -7.04 25.37
CA ASN A 19 13.90 -6.15 24.21
C ASN A 19 13.61 -6.85 22.87
N CYS A 20 13.31 -8.16 22.87
CA CYS A 20 12.96 -8.88 21.61
C CYS A 20 11.47 -8.83 21.23
N ASN A 21 10.56 -8.46 22.15
CA ASN A 21 9.11 -8.44 21.86
C ASN A 21 8.54 -7.04 21.54
N SER A 22 9.26 -5.97 21.86
CA SER A 22 8.76 -4.58 21.74
C SER A 22 8.51 -4.15 20.29
N ASP A 23 9.34 -4.61 19.34
CA ASP A 23 9.18 -4.29 17.92
C ASP A 23 7.96 -5.02 17.30
N LEU A 24 7.71 -6.28 17.68
CA LEU A 24 6.53 -7.05 17.24
C LEU A 24 5.23 -6.42 17.74
N ASP A 25 5.18 -6.04 19.02
CA ASP A 25 4.01 -5.39 19.62
C ASP A 25 3.71 -4.05 18.95
N ARG A 26 4.74 -3.26 18.61
CA ARG A 26 4.60 -1.99 17.90
C ARG A 26 4.03 -2.16 16.50
N ILE A 27 4.45 -3.20 15.77
CA ILE A 27 3.94 -3.48 14.42
C ILE A 27 2.48 -3.93 14.48
N HIS A 28 2.12 -4.80 15.43
CA HIS A 28 0.73 -5.20 15.64
C HIS A 28 -0.16 -4.01 16.02
N GLN A 29 0.34 -3.09 16.85
CA GLN A 29 -0.37 -1.85 17.19
C GLN A 29 -0.56 -0.96 15.95
N PHE A 30 0.50 -0.71 15.19
CA PHE A 30 0.43 0.06 13.95
C PHE A 30 -0.56 -0.56 12.95
N GLN A 31 -0.50 -1.88 12.76
CA GLN A 31 -1.44 -2.61 11.91
C GLN A 31 -2.88 -2.47 12.37
N LYS A 32 -3.11 -2.57 13.68
CA LYS A 32 -4.45 -2.41 14.26
C LYS A 32 -4.98 -0.99 14.08
N GLU A 33 -4.13 0.01 14.25
CA GLU A 33 -4.47 1.42 14.09
C GLU A 33 -4.76 1.77 12.62
N GLU A 34 -3.87 1.42 11.69
CA GLU A 34 -4.09 1.63 10.25
C GLU A 34 -5.34 0.93 9.76
N THR A 35 -5.55 -0.34 10.16
CA THR A 35 -6.75 -1.11 9.80
C THR A 35 -8.00 -0.40 10.34
N ARG A 36 -7.96 0.11 11.57
CA ARG A 36 -9.08 0.82 12.19
C ARG A 36 -9.37 2.12 11.46
N THR A 37 -8.35 2.93 11.17
CA THR A 37 -8.48 4.19 10.44
C THR A 37 -9.06 3.96 9.05
N LEU A 38 -8.55 2.97 8.32
CA LEU A 38 -9.08 2.62 7.01
C LEU A 38 -10.54 2.15 7.08
N ASN A 39 -10.88 1.34 8.10
CA ASN A 39 -12.28 0.92 8.32
C ASN A 39 -13.19 2.13 8.56
N GLN A 40 -12.79 3.04 9.45
CA GLN A 40 -13.55 4.24 9.79
C GLN A 40 -13.73 5.17 8.58
N ASN A 41 -12.70 5.32 7.75
CA ASN A 41 -12.77 6.12 6.53
C ASN A 41 -13.78 5.53 5.54
N VAL A 42 -13.73 4.20 5.32
CA VAL A 42 -14.68 3.51 4.44
C VAL A 42 -16.11 3.60 5.00
N GLU A 43 -16.31 3.36 6.30
CA GLU A 43 -17.61 3.51 6.96
C GLU A 43 -18.17 4.92 6.81
N THR A 44 -17.33 5.95 7.00
CA THR A 44 -17.73 7.35 6.87
C THR A 44 -18.21 7.67 5.44
N ILE A 45 -17.52 7.15 4.42
CA ILE A 45 -17.92 7.32 3.02
C ILE A 45 -19.27 6.63 2.78
N LEU A 46 -19.42 5.39 3.23
CA LEU A 46 -20.65 4.61 3.05
C LEU A 46 -21.84 5.28 3.74
N SER A 47 -21.66 5.75 4.98
CA SER A 47 -22.69 6.48 5.71
C SER A 47 -23.03 7.82 5.06
N SER A 48 -22.04 8.56 4.56
CA SER A 48 -22.28 9.85 3.87
C SER A 48 -23.07 9.69 2.58
N LEU A 49 -22.99 8.52 1.95
CA LEU A 49 -23.73 8.17 0.74
C LEU A 49 -25.05 7.43 1.04
N ASN A 50 -25.43 7.31 2.32
CA ASN A 50 -26.63 6.61 2.79
C ASN A 50 -26.70 5.13 2.37
N TYR A 51 -25.55 4.46 2.29
CA TYR A 51 -25.53 3.01 2.12
C TYR A 51 -25.84 2.32 3.46
N GLU A 52 -26.72 1.32 3.41
CA GLU A 52 -27.09 0.49 4.56
C GLU A 52 -26.79 -0.98 4.24
N ASN A 53 -26.77 -1.84 5.27
CA ASN A 53 -26.65 -3.30 5.14
C ASN A 53 -25.40 -3.76 4.36
N TYR A 54 -24.24 -3.42 4.91
CA TYR A 54 -22.94 -3.82 4.39
C TYR A 54 -22.05 -4.42 5.47
N LYS A 55 -21.02 -5.15 5.05
CA LYS A 55 -19.94 -5.62 5.91
C LYS A 55 -18.60 -5.32 5.27
N ILE A 56 -17.74 -4.62 6.01
CA ILE A 56 -16.38 -4.33 5.60
C ILE A 56 -15.44 -5.37 6.20
N ARG A 57 -14.47 -5.82 5.42
CA ARG A 57 -13.36 -6.64 5.88
C ARG A 57 -12.08 -6.08 5.29
N ILE A 58 -11.15 -5.71 6.16
CA ILE A 58 -9.83 -5.22 5.77
C ILE A 58 -8.80 -6.29 6.11
N ILE A 59 -7.99 -6.64 5.12
CA ILE A 59 -6.97 -7.67 5.21
C ILE A 59 -5.62 -6.99 4.96
N PRO A 60 -4.79 -6.79 6.00
CA PRO A 60 -3.43 -6.33 5.85
C PRO A 60 -2.54 -7.44 5.26
N HIS A 61 -1.82 -7.12 4.17
CA HIS A 61 -0.81 -8.00 3.60
C HIS A 61 0.56 -7.56 4.11
N LEU A 62 1.20 -8.44 4.89
CA LEU A 62 2.51 -8.18 5.46
C LEU A 62 3.58 -8.71 4.52
N GLN A 63 4.57 -7.88 4.16
CA GLN A 63 5.81 -8.38 3.58
C GLN A 63 6.87 -8.55 4.65
N TYR A 64 7.53 -9.70 4.60
CA TYR A 64 8.81 -9.90 5.23
C TYR A 64 9.88 -9.29 4.32
N SER A 65 10.45 -8.13 4.69
CA SER A 65 11.75 -7.74 4.14
C SER A 65 12.80 -7.70 5.24
N LYS A 66 13.97 -8.27 4.95
CA LYS A 66 15.18 -8.04 5.74
C LYS A 66 15.39 -6.53 5.89
N ALA A 67 15.88 -6.08 7.04
CA ALA A 67 15.98 -4.67 7.41
C ALA A 67 16.44 -3.78 6.23
N ARG A 68 15.49 -2.99 5.70
CA ARG A 68 15.76 -2.05 4.62
C ARG A 68 16.59 -0.90 5.18
N ILE A 69 17.79 -0.69 4.66
CA ILE A 69 18.70 0.36 5.14
C ILE A 69 18.35 1.69 4.48
N SER A 70 18.09 1.66 3.17
CA SER A 70 17.86 2.85 2.37
C SER A 70 17.11 2.54 1.08
N GLU A 71 16.29 3.48 0.63
CA GLU A 71 15.67 3.48 -0.69
C GLU A 71 16.03 4.76 -1.44
N HIS A 72 16.41 4.63 -2.70
CA HIS A 72 16.53 5.76 -3.62
C HIS A 72 15.60 5.53 -4.82
N LYS A 73 14.58 6.39 -4.96
CA LYS A 73 13.73 6.45 -6.15
C LYS A 73 14.16 7.66 -7.00
N ASN A 74 14.31 7.47 -8.29
CA ASN A 74 14.52 8.56 -9.24
C ASN A 74 13.47 8.48 -10.34
N TYR A 75 12.75 9.58 -10.53
CA TYR A 75 11.78 9.73 -11.59
C TYR A 75 12.28 10.79 -12.56
N LYS A 76 12.46 10.40 -13.82
CA LYS A 76 12.81 11.35 -14.88
C LYS A 76 11.77 11.25 -15.98
N SER A 77 11.17 12.40 -16.29
CA SER A 77 10.35 12.56 -17.50
C SER A 77 11.19 13.26 -18.56
N PHE A 78 11.18 12.71 -19.76
CA PHE A 78 11.82 13.29 -20.93
C PHE A 78 10.75 13.51 -21.99
N LYS A 79 10.63 14.75 -22.44
CA LYS A 79 9.87 15.06 -23.65
C LYS A 79 10.86 14.97 -24.81
N GLY A 80 10.69 13.95 -25.65
CA GLY A 80 11.43 13.82 -26.90
C GLY A 80 10.57 14.31 -28.04
N GLU A 81 11.10 15.19 -28.88
CA GLU A 81 10.55 15.43 -30.20
C GLU A 81 11.07 14.29 -31.09
N ASP A 82 10.15 13.50 -31.65
CA ASP A 82 10.51 12.31 -32.41
C ASP A 82 11.07 12.69 -33.78
N ASN A 83 12.38 12.96 -33.85
CA ASN A 83 13.09 13.25 -35.10
C ASN A 83 13.30 12.00 -35.98
N ARG A 84 12.62 10.87 -35.72
CA ARG A 84 12.79 9.60 -36.45
C ARG A 84 11.72 9.30 -37.50
N VAL A 85 11.01 10.30 -38.02
CA VAL A 85 10.37 10.15 -39.33
C VAL A 85 11.32 10.71 -40.40
N THR A 86 12.32 9.92 -40.78
CA THR A 86 12.89 10.03 -42.14
C THR A 86 11.81 9.53 -43.09
N SER A 87 10.94 10.44 -43.48
CA SER A 87 9.82 10.16 -44.36
C SER A 87 10.33 9.80 -45.76
N ASN A 88 10.14 8.55 -46.18
CA ASN A 88 9.94 8.23 -47.61
C ASN A 88 8.51 8.60 -48.01
N LEU A 89 8.04 9.79 -47.62
CA LEU A 89 6.73 10.29 -48.05
C LEU A 89 6.93 11.00 -49.40
N PRO A 90 6.11 10.67 -50.42
CA PRO A 90 6.15 11.39 -51.68
C PRO A 90 5.86 12.88 -51.46
N PRO A 91 6.49 13.77 -52.25
CA PRO A 91 6.34 15.22 -52.07
C PRO A 91 4.87 15.61 -52.29
N GLY A 92 4.18 15.99 -51.21
CA GLY A 92 2.79 16.45 -51.25
C GLY A 92 1.90 16.08 -50.05
N SER A 93 2.32 15.20 -49.14
CA SER A 93 1.51 14.87 -47.95
C SER A 93 1.66 15.92 -46.84
N LEU A 94 0.70 16.84 -46.75
CA LEU A 94 0.48 17.70 -45.57
C LEU A 94 -0.16 16.86 -44.46
N GLU A 95 0.66 16.18 -43.65
CA GLU A 95 0.22 15.69 -42.34
C GLU A 95 0.80 16.59 -41.25
N SER A 96 -0.11 17.08 -40.40
CA SER A 96 0.10 18.11 -39.39
C SER A 96 1.23 17.78 -38.41
N GLU A 97 2.11 18.75 -38.18
CA GLU A 97 3.22 18.72 -37.19
C GLU A 97 2.78 18.53 -35.72
N LYS A 98 1.48 18.36 -35.44
CA LYS A 98 0.92 18.54 -34.09
C LYS A 98 1.02 17.32 -33.17
N ASP A 99 1.31 16.12 -33.69
CA ASP A 99 1.22 14.87 -32.93
C ASP A 99 2.56 14.15 -32.65
N ARG A 100 3.71 14.81 -32.85
CA ARG A 100 5.05 14.19 -32.71
C ARG A 100 5.73 14.33 -31.33
N SER A 101 4.98 14.72 -30.29
CA SER A 101 5.51 14.82 -28.92
C SER A 101 5.34 13.50 -28.18
N GLY A 102 6.36 12.63 -28.20
CA GLY A 102 6.43 11.44 -27.36
C GLY A 102 6.91 11.79 -25.95
N SER A 103 6.16 11.40 -24.92
CA SER A 103 6.64 11.49 -23.53
C SER A 103 7.21 10.15 -23.07
N TYR A 104 8.47 10.16 -22.65
CA TYR A 104 9.15 9.01 -22.08
C TYR A 104 9.30 9.20 -20.57
N TYR A 105 8.94 8.17 -19.81
CA TYR A 105 9.04 8.18 -18.36
C TYR A 105 9.99 7.07 -17.90
N ARG A 106 11.05 7.45 -17.19
CA ARG A 106 11.98 6.52 -16.57
C ARG A 106 11.78 6.53 -15.05
N ARG A 107 11.54 5.33 -14.51
CA ARG A 107 11.52 5.05 -13.07
C ARG A 107 12.70 4.17 -12.73
N ASP A 108 13.66 4.71 -11.98
CA ASP A 108 14.73 3.92 -11.38
C ASP A 108 14.43 3.79 -9.87
N SER A 109 14.50 2.56 -9.35
CA SER A 109 14.41 2.28 -7.92
C SER A 109 15.62 1.45 -7.50
N THR A 110 16.32 1.89 -6.46
CA THR A 110 17.42 1.16 -5.85
C THR A 110 17.14 1.02 -4.37
N VAL A 111 17.20 -0.22 -3.88
CA VAL A 111 16.89 -0.57 -2.50
C VAL A 111 18.07 -1.34 -1.91
N ASN A 112 18.61 -0.84 -0.80
CA ASN A 112 19.70 -1.50 -0.08
C ASN A 112 19.15 -2.20 1.17
N TYR A 113 19.56 -3.45 1.35
CA TYR A 113 19.16 -4.30 2.48
C TYR A 113 20.39 -4.65 3.33
N ASP A 114 20.22 -4.70 4.65
CA ASP A 114 21.24 -5.23 5.56
C ASP A 114 20.95 -6.70 5.84
N PRO A 115 21.72 -7.65 5.31
CA PRO A 115 21.52 -9.06 5.60
C PRO A 115 21.97 -9.46 7.02
N ALA A 116 22.80 -8.65 7.70
CA ALA A 116 23.32 -8.92 9.05
C ALA A 116 22.42 -8.36 10.16
N ASN A 117 21.57 -7.37 9.84
CA ASN A 117 20.63 -6.80 10.78
C ASN A 117 19.38 -7.71 10.91
N GLN A 118 19.36 -8.53 11.97
CA GLN A 118 18.25 -9.42 12.32
C GLN A 118 16.99 -8.70 12.82
N LYS A 119 16.96 -7.35 12.85
CA LYS A 119 15.71 -6.63 13.07
C LYS A 119 14.79 -6.84 11.88
N SER A 120 14.00 -7.92 11.94
CA SER A 120 12.89 -8.16 11.04
C SER A 120 11.90 -7.02 11.18
N ILE A 121 11.97 -6.05 10.28
CA ILE A 121 10.99 -4.96 10.21
C ILE A 121 9.82 -5.50 9.37
N TYR A 122 8.83 -6.08 10.06
CA TYR A 122 7.54 -6.34 9.44
C TYR A 122 6.90 -5.00 9.08
N HIS A 123 6.61 -4.81 7.80
CA HIS A 123 5.87 -3.65 7.32
C HIS A 123 4.67 -4.14 6.53
N ILE A 124 3.63 -3.31 6.53
CA ILE A 124 2.44 -3.56 5.74
C ILE A 124 2.78 -3.17 4.31
N ASP A 125 2.68 -4.14 3.41
CA ASP A 125 2.93 -3.96 1.98
C ASP A 125 1.75 -3.23 1.36
N TYR A 126 0.53 -3.79 1.52
CA TYR A 126 -0.72 -3.19 1.07
C TYR A 126 -1.91 -3.74 1.86
N PHE A 127 -3.08 -3.10 1.70
CA PHE A 127 -4.34 -3.59 2.23
C PHE A 127 -5.28 -4.08 1.14
N SER A 128 -5.97 -5.18 1.42
CA SER A 128 -7.14 -5.60 0.65
C SER A 128 -8.41 -5.23 1.41
N VAL A 129 -9.26 -4.42 0.79
CA VAL A 129 -10.55 -4.01 1.33
C VAL A 129 -11.65 -4.76 0.60
N LEU A 130 -12.42 -5.55 1.34
CA LEU A 130 -13.61 -6.24 0.85
C LEU A 130 -14.85 -5.61 1.46
N ILE A 131 -15.79 -5.19 0.62
CA ILE A 131 -17.09 -4.69 1.05
C ILE A 131 -18.16 -5.61 0.48
N LEU A 132 -18.92 -6.24 1.38
CA LEU A 132 -20.03 -7.12 1.03
C LEU A 132 -21.35 -6.40 1.29
N PHE A 133 -22.13 -6.17 0.24
CA PHE A 133 -23.49 -5.64 0.31
C PHE A 133 -24.51 -6.77 0.28
N ASP A 134 -25.64 -6.56 0.94
CA ASP A 134 -26.82 -7.40 0.74
C ASP A 134 -27.44 -7.18 -0.64
N LYS A 135 -27.51 -5.93 -1.11
CA LYS A 135 -27.94 -5.59 -2.47
C LYS A 135 -27.31 -4.29 -2.92
N ILE A 136 -26.62 -4.30 -4.05
CA ILE A 136 -26.12 -3.09 -4.73
C ILE A 136 -26.16 -3.30 -6.24
N ASN A 137 -26.60 -2.29 -7.01
CA ASN A 137 -26.60 -2.39 -8.46
C ASN A 137 -25.20 -2.14 -9.05
N GLY A 138 -24.93 -2.65 -10.26
CA GLY A 138 -23.60 -2.57 -10.87
C GLY A 138 -23.11 -1.14 -11.13
N VAL A 139 -24.03 -0.21 -11.41
CA VAL A 139 -23.69 1.20 -11.68
C VAL A 139 -23.26 1.93 -10.41
N GLU A 140 -24.00 1.75 -9.32
CA GLU A 140 -23.69 2.26 -7.98
C GLU A 140 -22.40 1.65 -7.45
N LYS A 141 -22.23 0.34 -7.59
CA LYS A 141 -21.00 -0.36 -7.23
C LYS A 141 -19.77 0.28 -7.88
N ASN A 142 -19.82 0.54 -9.19
CA ASN A 142 -18.71 1.13 -9.92
C ASN A 142 -18.44 2.59 -9.53
N LYS A 143 -19.49 3.36 -9.23
CA LYS A 143 -19.34 4.74 -8.72
C LYS A 143 -18.71 4.75 -7.33
N LEU A 144 -19.22 3.90 -6.44
CA LEU A 144 -18.72 3.76 -5.08
C LEU A 144 -17.25 3.32 -5.06
N ALA A 145 -16.88 2.31 -5.87
CA ALA A 145 -15.50 1.85 -5.98
C ALA A 145 -14.54 3.01 -6.31
N LYS A 146 -14.87 3.83 -7.32
CA LYS A 146 -14.06 4.99 -7.71
C LYS A 146 -13.93 6.05 -6.62
N ILE A 147 -14.97 6.22 -5.78
CA ILE A 147 -14.91 7.16 -4.66
C ILE A 147 -13.92 6.63 -3.62
N ILE A 148 -14.10 5.37 -3.18
CA ILE A 148 -13.26 4.76 -2.15
C ILE A 148 -11.79 4.67 -2.59
N GLU A 149 -11.53 4.28 -3.84
CA GLU A 149 -10.18 4.22 -4.40
C GLU A 149 -9.44 5.58 -4.38
N ARG A 150 -10.18 6.69 -4.50
CA ARG A 150 -9.60 8.04 -4.53
C ARG A 150 -9.45 8.68 -3.16
N THR A 151 -10.27 8.29 -2.19
CA THR A 151 -10.37 8.99 -0.90
C THR A 151 -9.85 8.20 0.28
N ALA A 152 -9.93 6.86 0.24
CA ALA A 152 -9.57 6.02 1.36
C ALA A 152 -8.34 5.14 1.09
N LEU A 153 -8.14 4.67 -0.14
CA LEU A 153 -7.05 3.76 -0.48
C LEU A 153 -5.76 4.49 -0.85
N ASN A 154 -4.62 3.88 -0.54
CA ASN A 154 -3.33 4.33 -1.03
C ASN A 154 -2.93 3.51 -2.26
N LEU A 155 -3.15 4.09 -3.45
CA LEU A 155 -2.81 3.44 -4.74
C LEU A 155 -1.31 3.30 -4.96
N GLU A 156 -0.48 4.18 -4.38
CA GLU A 156 0.99 4.06 -4.48
C GLU A 156 1.53 2.88 -3.67
N ARG A 157 0.85 2.57 -2.56
CA ARG A 157 1.10 1.38 -1.74
C ARG A 157 0.59 0.09 -2.42
N GLY A 158 -0.36 0.20 -3.35
CA GLY A 158 -0.96 -0.94 -4.04
C GLY A 158 -2.17 -1.52 -3.31
N ASP A 159 -2.85 -0.72 -2.49
CA ASP A 159 -4.10 -1.14 -1.84
C ASP A 159 -5.15 -1.52 -2.89
N ILE A 160 -5.91 -2.58 -2.62
CA ILE A 160 -6.93 -3.10 -3.52
C ILE A 160 -8.32 -3.10 -2.87
N LEU A 161 -9.35 -2.89 -3.69
CA LEU A 161 -10.74 -2.89 -3.28
C LEU A 161 -11.55 -3.89 -4.08
N GLU A 162 -12.36 -4.66 -3.37
CA GLU A 162 -13.36 -5.55 -3.95
C GLU A 162 -14.74 -5.26 -3.33
N ILE A 163 -15.73 -5.03 -4.18
CA ILE A 163 -17.12 -4.84 -3.77
C ILE A 163 -17.97 -5.97 -4.35
N LEU A 164 -18.59 -6.73 -3.45
CA LEU A 164 -19.45 -7.87 -3.76
C LEU A 164 -20.88 -7.58 -3.31
N SER A 165 -21.86 -8.12 -4.04
CA SER A 165 -23.26 -8.18 -3.63
C SER A 165 -23.62 -9.63 -3.39
N LYS A 166 -24.32 -9.93 -2.30
CA LYS A 166 -25.11 -11.15 -2.22
C LYS A 166 -26.17 -11.02 -3.32
N GLN A 167 -26.31 -12.03 -4.18
CA GLN A 167 -27.34 -12.02 -5.22
C GLN A 167 -28.70 -12.30 -4.61
#